data_AF-X1N632-F1
#
_entry.id   AF-X1N632-F1
#
_cell.length_a   1.000
_cell.length_b   1.000
_cell.length_c   1.000
_cell.angle_alpha   90.00
_cell.angle_beta   90.00
_cell.angle_gamma   90.00
#
_symmetry.space_group_name_H-M   'P 1'
#
loop_
_entity.id
_entity.type
_entity.pdbx_description
1 polymer ?
#
loop_
_entity_poly.entity_id
_entity_poly.type
_entity_poly.pdbx_seq_one_letter_code
_entity_poly.pdbx_strand_id
1 'polypeptide(L)' 'MALDDAATEATHYLEFVGLFAKRNILAHDLTLYELRGLELARALATSPKLLFVDEVMAGLNPVEAENAVRLIQRAKEE' A
#
# COMPACT_ATOMS: atom_id res chain seq x y z
N MET A 1 -10.13 -19.26 0.16
CA MET A 1 -9.93 -18.22 1.17
C MET A 1 -11.26 -18.00 1.85
N ALA A 2 -11.35 -18.30 3.15
CA ALA A 2 -12.51 -17.92 3.94
C ALA A 2 -12.52 -16.39 4.13
N LEU A 3 -13.66 -15.80 4.49
CA LEU A 3 -13.76 -14.36 4.75
C LEU A 3 -12.82 -13.89 5.87
N ASP A 4 -12.63 -14.71 6.89
CA ASP A 4 -11.71 -14.42 8.00
C ASP A 4 -10.26 -14.36 7.51
N ASP A 5 -9.85 -15.28 6.63
CA ASP A 5 -8.52 -15.27 6.02
C ASP A 5 -8.27 -13.96 5.25
N ALA A 6 -9.28 -13.48 4.50
CA ALA A 6 -9.20 -12.25 3.72
C ALA A 6 -9.05 -11.01 4.59
N ALA A 7 -9.73 -10.97 5.74
CA ALA A 7 -9.65 -9.85 6.68
C ALA A 7 -8.28 -9.80 7.38
N THR A 8 -7.71 -10.96 7.70
CA THR A 8 -6.35 -11.06 8.23
C THR A 8 -5.32 -10.58 7.21
N GLU A 9 -5.43 -11.02 5.96
CA GLU A 9 -4.52 -10.60 4.88
C GLU A 9 -4.62 -9.09 4.60
N ALA A 10 -5.83 -8.54 4.54
CA ALA A 10 -6.03 -7.10 4.39
C ALA A 10 -5.40 -6.32 5.56
N THR A 11 -5.50 -6.84 6.78
CA THR A 11 -4.86 -6.24 7.96
C THR A 11 -3.33 -6.22 7.82
N HIS A 12 -2.73 -7.35 7.43
CA HIS A 12 -1.29 -7.47 7.19
C HIS A 12 -0.79 -6.42 6.20
N TYR A 13 -1.44 -6.28 5.03
CA TYR A 13 -0.99 -5.32 4.03
C TYR A 13 -1.23 -3.86 4.43
N LEU A 14 -2.30 -3.57 5.19
CA LEU A 14 -2.50 -2.24 5.76
C LEU A 14 -1.43 -1.89 6.80
N GLU A 15 -0.96 -2.85 7.61
CA GLU A 15 0.17 -2.65 8.51
C GLU A 15 1.47 -2.44 7.73
N PHE A 16 1.72 -3.25 6.69
CA PHE A 16 2.90 -3.16 5.84
C PHE A 16 3.12 -1.76 5.24
N VAL A 17 2.05 -1.15 4.73
CA VAL A 17 2.06 0.21 4.15
C VAL A 17 1.82 1.33 5.17
N GLY A 18 1.62 1.00 6.45
CA GLY A 18 1.45 1.98 7.54
C GLY A 18 0.06 2.63 7.63
N LEU A 19 -0.98 2.01 7.06
CA LEU A 19 -2.36 2.52 7.01
C LEU A 19 -3.32 1.83 7.99
N PHE A 20 -2.87 0.89 8.82
CA PHE A 20 -3.76 0.16 9.75
C PHE A 20 -4.56 1.08 10.69
N ALA A 21 -3.95 2.17 11.17
CA ALA A 21 -4.63 3.16 12.01
C ALA A 21 -5.78 3.89 11.27
N LYS A 22 -5.74 3.89 9.94
CA LYS A 22 -6.70 4.53 9.03
C LYS A 22 -7.64 3.55 8.34
N ARG A 23 -7.68 2.27 8.72
CA ARG A 23 -8.45 1.20 8.06
C ARG A 23 -9.96 1.46 7.89
N ASN A 24 -10.53 2.36 8.69
CA ASN A 24 -11.95 2.73 8.64
C ASN A 24 -12.21 4.09 7.98
N ILE A 25 -11.17 4.73 7.42
CA ILE A 25 -11.27 5.99 6.69
C ILE A 25 -11.61 5.67 5.23
N LEU A 26 -12.50 6.45 4.62
CA LEU A 26 -12.85 6.29 3.21
C LEU A 26 -11.66 6.70 2.33
N ALA A 27 -11.47 6.00 1.21
CA ALA A 27 -10.32 6.24 0.34
C ALA A 27 -10.21 7.68 -0.20
N HIS A 28 -11.34 8.39 -0.34
CA HIS A 28 -11.34 9.79 -0.81
C HIS A 28 -10.88 10.79 0.26
N ASP A 29 -10.83 10.39 1.52
CA ASP A 29 -10.34 11.20 2.64
C ASP A 29 -8.85 10.96 2.94
N LEU A 30 -8.21 10.04 2.22
CA LEU A 30 -6.78 9.78 2.33
C LEU A 30 -5.97 10.85 1.60
N THR A 31 -4.76 11.14 2.10
CA THR A 31 -3.81 11.97 1.36
C THR A 31 -3.36 11.25 0.09
N LEU A 32 -2.77 11.98 -0.88
CA LEU A 32 -2.25 11.35 -2.10
C LEU A 32 -1.23 10.25 -1.79
N TYR A 33 -0.30 10.50 -0.86
CA TYR A 33 0.68 9.53 -0.41
C TYR A 33 0.02 8.27 0.17
N GLU A 34 -1.00 8.44 1.00
CA GLU A 34 -1.74 7.34 1.61
C GLU A 34 -2.54 6.55 0.57
N LEU A 35 -3.13 7.23 -0.41
CA LEU A 35 -3.84 6.58 -1.51
C LEU A 35 -2.89 5.71 -2.34
N ARG A 36 -1.67 6.18 -2.64
CA ARG A 36 -0.62 5.36 -3.30
C ARG A 36 -0.23 4.15 -2.45
N GLY A 37 -0.11 4.32 -1.14
CA GLY A 37 0.13 3.22 -0.21
C GLY A 37 -1.01 2.17 -0.26
N LEU A 38 -2.26 2.62 -0.28
CA LEU A 38 -3.43 1.74 -0.39
C LEU A 38 -3.47 1.00 -1.72
N GLU A 39 -3.13 1.66 -2.83
CA GLU A 39 -3.02 1.04 -4.16
C GLU A 39 -1.96 -0.06 -4.16
N LEU A 40 -0.79 0.18 -3.56
CA LEU A 40 0.26 -0.82 -3.40
C LEU A 40 -0.20 -1.99 -2.54
N ALA A 41 -0.81 -1.73 -1.38
CA ALA A 41 -1.34 -2.77 -0.50
C ALA A 41 -2.33 -3.69 -1.25
N ARG A 42 -3.24 -3.10 -2.03
CA ARG A 42 -4.22 -3.83 -2.83
C ARG A 42 -3.56 -4.66 -3.95
N ALA A 43 -2.48 -4.16 -4.55
CA ALA A 43 -1.72 -4.90 -5.55
C ALA A 43 -0.99 -6.10 -4.92
N LEU A 44 -0.34 -5.90 -3.77
CA LEU A 44 0.39 -6.97 -3.07
C LEU A 44 -0.53 -8.07 -2.54
N ALA A 45 -1.73 -7.73 -2.08
CA ALA A 45 -2.75 -8.68 -1.64
C ALA A 45 -3.22 -9.66 -2.74
N THR A 46 -2.80 -9.47 -4.00
CA THR A 46 -3.04 -10.44 -5.06
C THR A 46 -1.94 -11.50 -5.18
N SER A 47 -0.93 -11.47 -4.29
CA SER A 47 0.29 -12.28 -4.36
C SER A 47 0.94 -12.26 -5.76
N PRO A 48 1.26 -11.07 -6.31
CA PRO A 48 1.72 -10.95 -7.68
C PRO A 48 3.14 -11.51 -7.84
N LYS A 49 3.40 -12.23 -8.93
CA LYS A 49 4.77 -12.67 -9.29
C LYS A 49 5.62 -11.55 -9.91
N LEU A 50 4.95 -10.50 -10.41
CA LEU A 50 5.55 -9.34 -11.06
C LEU A 50 4.66 -8.13 -10.81
N LEU A 51 5.24 -7.05 -10.30
CA LEU A 51 4.55 -5.79 -10.02
C LEU A 51 5.11 -4.70 -10.94
N PHE A 52 4.25 -4.12 -11.78
CA PHE A 52 4.58 -2.92 -12.53
C PHE A 52 4.20 -1.69 -11.72
N VAL A 53 5.11 -0.73 -11.67
CA VAL A 53 4.98 0.46 -10.85
C VAL A 53 5.18 1.67 -11.76
N ASP A 54 4.10 2.37 -12.06
CA ASP A 54 4.11 3.57 -12.90
C ASP A 54 3.68 4.79 -12.07
N GLU A 55 4.32 5.93 -12.33
CA GLU A 55 3.99 7.23 -11.74
C GLU A 55 3.86 7.32 -10.19
N VAL A 56 4.42 6.37 -9.44
CA VAL A 56 4.28 6.31 -7.96
C VAL A 56 4.81 7.53 -7.20
N MET A 57 5.68 8.32 -7.82
CA MET A 57 6.25 9.54 -7.23
C MET A 57 5.52 10.81 -7.66
N ALA A 58 4.59 10.72 -8.61
CA ALA A 58 3.93 11.88 -9.17
C ALA A 58 3.05 12.57 -8.12
N GLY A 59 3.28 13.87 -7.90
CA GLY A 59 2.54 14.69 -6.94
C GLY A 59 2.96 14.52 -5.48
N LEU A 60 3.99 13.71 -5.18
CA LEU A 60 4.56 13.59 -3.85
C LEU A 60 5.60 14.67 -3.58
N ASN A 61 5.72 15.10 -2.32
CA ASN A 61 6.86 15.92 -1.91
C ASN A 61 8.15 15.07 -1.81
N PRO A 62 9.35 15.66 -1.72
CA PRO A 62 10.61 14.90 -1.72
C PRO A 62 10.71 13.84 -0.61
N VAL A 63 10.19 14.11 0.58
CA VAL A 63 10.22 13.16 1.72
C VAL A 63 9.27 12.00 1.48
N GLU A 64 8.06 12.28 0.98
CA GLU A 64 7.07 11.28 0.60
C GLU A 64 7.57 10.40 -0.53
N ALA A 65 8.22 10.97 -1.55
CA ALA A 65 8.80 10.22 -2.65
C ALA A 65 9.88 9.25 -2.15
N GLU A 66 10.77 9.70 -1.26
CA GLU A 66 11.79 8.85 -0.68
C GLU A 66 11.18 7.70 0.16
N ASN A 67 10.13 7.98 0.93
CA ASN A 67 9.38 6.97 1.67
C ASN A 67 8.69 5.96 0.74
N ALA A 68 8.09 6.42 -0.35
CA ALA A 68 7.46 5.56 -1.34
C ALA A 68 8.50 4.63 -2.00
N VAL A 69 9.71 5.12 -2.33
CA VAL A 69 10.80 4.28 -2.87
C VAL A 69 11.18 3.19 -1.88
N ARG A 70 11.35 3.54 -0.59
CA ARG A 70 11.64 2.56 0.46
C ARG A 70 10.54 1.51 0.58
N LEU A 71 9.28 1.92 0.49
CA LEU A 71 8.15 1.01 0.57
C LEU A 71 8.12 0.04 -0.61
N ILE A 72 8.40 0.51 -1.83
CA ILE A 72 8.50 -0.34 -3.03
C ILE A 72 9.68 -1.32 -2.92
N GLN A 73 10.82 -0.88 -2.36
CA GLN A 73 11.95 -1.77 -2.12
C GLN A 73 11.60 -2.88 -1.12
N ARG A 74 10.92 -2.55 -0.02
CA ARG A 74 10.40 -3.55 0.92
C ARG A 74 9.41 -4.51 0.26
N ALA A 75 8.55 -4.00 -0.62
CA ALA A 75 7.54 -4.81 -1.30
C ALA A 75 8.11 -5.85 -2.27
N LYS A 76 9.38 -5.69 -2.68
CA LYS A 76 10.11 -6.69 -3.48
C LYS A 76 10.60 -7.87 -2.62
N GLU A 77 10.78 -7.64 -1.32
CA GLU A 77 11.28 -8.65 -0.36
C GLU A 77 10.15 -9.42 0.33
N GLU A 78 8.91 -8.95 0.16
CA GLU A 78 7.66 -9.58 0.59
C GLU A 78 7.22 -10.70 -0.37
#